data_AF-A0A4Q1UEA6-F1
#
_entry.id   AF-A0A4Q1UEA6-F1
#
_cell.length_a   1.000
_cell.length_b   1.000
_cell.length_c   1.000
_cell.angle_alpha   90.00
_cell.angle_beta   90.00
_cell.angle_gamma   90.00
#
_symmetry.space_group_name_H-M   'P 1'
#
loop_
_entity.id
_entity.type
_entity.pdbx_description
1 polymer ?
#
loop_
_entity_poly.entity_id
_entity_poly.type
_entity_poly.pdbx_seq_one_letter_code
_entity_poly.pdbx_strand_id
1 'polypeptide(L)'
;MKTFLDRLVMNTEGGGGGAPPPAAASAPPPAAAPPAAAESAAPPPSAAAAPPAGGAAVPPAGDLYKPAGLADHYLGASNNETIDKMAKALDGYRARDAANNVPDKIEAYSDFGSSLPPEIAPHVETLKGDPLYARMAEFALEHKLPAPVYQGLVKNFLAVSQEMGLLEPPVDAAAEKAALVPETARHLPPAEQTVAREKRMNENNAFIDAAVKADPTKEGGIDKDTAEFAKAMLGDTARGHQFIEWVKSIAGGGPQQVYMGGNAPNAGDPKAELRAREALPENTWGHQKFDKASYDQLQADYKKIYGN
;
A
#
# COMPACT_ATOMS: atom_id res chain seq x y z
N MET A 1 -5.95 -10.90 10.28
CA MET A 1 -5.16 -10.13 9.30
C MET A 1 -5.54 -8.68 9.47
N LYS A 2 -4.60 -7.82 9.91
CA LYS A 2 -4.85 -6.38 10.06
C LYS A 2 -4.89 -5.76 8.67
N THR A 3 -5.92 -5.00 8.33
CA THR A 3 -6.10 -4.42 6.99
C THR A 3 -5.27 -3.15 6.85
N PHE A 4 -5.10 -2.69 5.61
CA PHE A 4 -4.29 -1.51 5.27
C PHE A 4 -4.79 -0.24 6.00
N LEU A 5 -6.10 -0.12 6.23
CA LEU A 5 -6.68 1.01 6.98
C LEU A 5 -6.56 0.89 8.50
N ASP A 6 -6.46 -0.31 9.09
CA ASP A 6 -6.19 -0.45 10.53
C ASP A 6 -4.85 0.19 10.94
N ARG A 7 -3.92 0.33 9.98
CA ARG A 7 -2.65 1.05 10.17
C ARG A 7 -2.77 2.55 9.96
N LEU A 8 -3.64 3.01 9.08
CA LEU A 8 -3.87 4.43 8.80
C LEU A 8 -4.65 5.15 9.92
N VAL A 9 -5.56 4.45 10.61
CA VAL A 9 -6.38 5.05 11.68
C VAL A 9 -5.57 5.34 12.96
N MET A 10 -4.41 4.72 13.14
CA MET A 10 -3.58 4.89 14.34
C MET A 10 -2.76 6.20 14.38
N ASN A 11 -2.82 7.02 13.33
CA ASN A 11 -2.03 8.26 13.23
C ASN A 11 -2.86 9.56 13.28
N THR A 12 -4.18 9.48 13.52
CA THR A 12 -5.02 10.66 13.72
C THR A 12 -5.23 10.92 15.21
N GLU A 13 -4.59 11.98 15.72
CA GLU A 13 -4.80 12.49 17.07
C GLU A 13 -6.29 12.79 17.35
N GLY A 14 -6.81 12.21 18.43
CA GLY A 14 -7.96 12.72 19.18
C GLY A 14 -9.35 12.24 18.74
N GLY A 15 -9.95 11.32 19.51
CA GLY A 15 -11.39 11.04 19.38
C GLY A 15 -11.85 9.85 20.20
N GLY A 16 -12.43 10.11 21.37
CA GLY A 16 -12.82 9.12 22.36
C GLY A 16 -13.95 8.17 21.95
N GLY A 17 -14.15 7.19 22.84
CA GLY A 17 -14.96 6.01 22.65
C GLY A 17 -16.40 6.22 22.18
N GLY A 18 -16.82 5.33 21.28
CA GLY A 18 -18.21 5.11 20.91
C GLY A 18 -18.53 3.63 21.05
N ALA A 19 -19.46 3.32 21.95
CA ALA A 19 -20.01 1.99 22.20
C ALA A 19 -20.60 1.35 20.92
N PRO A 20 -20.65 0.00 20.84
CA PRO A 20 -21.21 -0.69 19.68
C PRO A 20 -22.73 -0.44 19.56
N PRO A 21 -23.26 -0.18 18.35
CA PRO A 21 -24.70 -0.14 18.14
C PRO A 21 -25.33 -1.55 18.22
N PRO A 22 -26.57 -1.68 18.68
CA PRO A 22 -27.23 -2.98 18.86
C PRO A 22 -27.57 -3.65 17.51
N ALA A 23 -27.52 -4.98 17.52
CA ALA A 23 -27.86 -5.83 16.39
C ALA A 23 -29.30 -5.61 15.91
N ALA A 24 -29.47 -5.26 14.64
CA ALA A 24 -30.76 -5.18 13.98
C ALA A 24 -31.25 -6.58 13.60
N ALA A 25 -32.51 -6.85 13.96
CA ALA A 25 -33.21 -8.10 13.73
C ALA A 25 -33.40 -8.41 12.24
N SER A 26 -33.22 -9.68 11.91
CA SER A 26 -33.47 -10.32 10.61
C SER A 26 -34.94 -10.23 10.19
N ALA A 27 -35.18 -9.65 9.02
CA ALA A 27 -36.47 -9.70 8.31
C ALA A 27 -36.55 -10.95 7.40
N PRO A 28 -37.76 -11.55 7.21
CA PRO A 28 -37.95 -12.79 6.47
C PRO A 28 -37.96 -12.60 4.93
N PRO A 29 -37.75 -13.67 4.15
CA PRO A 29 -37.53 -13.59 2.70
C PRO A 29 -38.85 -13.42 1.91
N PRO A 30 -38.84 -12.77 0.72
CA PRO A 30 -39.98 -12.81 -0.18
C PRO A 30 -40.02 -14.11 -1.00
N ALA A 31 -41.27 -14.52 -1.27
CA ALA A 31 -41.66 -15.78 -1.88
C ALA A 31 -41.39 -15.86 -3.40
N ALA A 32 -41.32 -17.12 -3.85
CA ALA A 32 -41.07 -17.59 -5.20
C ALA A 32 -42.09 -17.13 -6.26
N ALA A 33 -41.61 -16.93 -7.49
CA ALA A 33 -42.42 -16.97 -8.71
C ALA A 33 -41.86 -18.07 -9.65
N PRO A 34 -42.70 -18.97 -10.21
CA PRO A 34 -42.30 -20.01 -11.16
C PRO A 34 -42.34 -19.54 -12.64
N PRO A 35 -41.78 -20.32 -13.60
CA PRO A 35 -41.29 -19.81 -14.89
C PRO A 35 -42.14 -20.15 -16.14
N ALA A 36 -41.87 -19.36 -17.19
CA ALA A 36 -41.81 -19.62 -18.65
C ALA A 36 -42.81 -20.51 -19.41
N ALA A 37 -43.26 -20.02 -20.58
CA ALA A 37 -43.47 -20.81 -21.80
C ALA A 37 -43.36 -19.95 -23.09
N ALA A 38 -42.58 -20.44 -24.06
CA ALA A 38 -42.49 -20.02 -25.47
C ALA A 38 -43.68 -20.61 -26.27
N GLU A 39 -44.11 -20.13 -27.45
CA GLU A 39 -43.56 -20.28 -28.82
C GLU A 39 -44.59 -19.65 -29.81
N SER A 40 -44.20 -18.81 -30.78
CA SER A 40 -44.04 -19.11 -32.24
C SER A 40 -45.26 -18.87 -33.17
N ALA A 41 -45.11 -17.84 -34.02
CA ALA A 41 -45.40 -17.68 -35.47
C ALA A 41 -46.79 -17.99 -36.09
N ALA A 42 -47.33 -17.05 -36.92
CA ALA A 42 -47.57 -17.13 -38.40
C ALA A 42 -48.28 -15.82 -38.94
N PRO A 43 -48.49 -15.58 -40.28
CA PRO A 43 -48.22 -14.32 -41.01
C PRO A 43 -49.49 -13.50 -41.44
N PRO A 44 -49.40 -12.39 -42.21
CA PRO A 44 -50.38 -11.28 -42.18
C PRO A 44 -51.47 -11.36 -43.28
N PRO A 45 -52.52 -10.52 -43.21
CA PRO A 45 -53.25 -10.06 -44.39
C PRO A 45 -53.00 -8.58 -44.69
N SER A 46 -52.98 -8.28 -45.98
CA SER A 46 -52.67 -6.99 -46.59
C SER A 46 -53.91 -6.09 -46.75
N ALA A 47 -53.65 -4.78 -46.64
CA ALA A 47 -54.31 -3.62 -47.26
C ALA A 47 -55.83 -3.36 -47.08
N ALA A 48 -56.15 -2.19 -46.50
CA ALA A 48 -57.00 -1.19 -47.16
C ALA A 48 -56.89 0.21 -46.52
N ALA A 49 -56.57 1.18 -47.39
CA ALA A 49 -57.00 2.58 -47.41
C ALA A 49 -56.80 3.50 -46.17
N ALA A 50 -55.86 4.44 -46.34
CA ALA A 50 -55.83 5.71 -45.61
C ALA A 50 -57.00 6.63 -46.02
N PRO A 51 -57.42 7.53 -45.10
CA PRO A 51 -57.71 8.92 -45.46
C PRO A 51 -56.99 9.90 -44.50
N PRO A 52 -56.89 11.19 -44.85
CA PRO A 52 -55.63 11.86 -45.13
C PRO A 52 -54.95 12.47 -43.90
N ALA A 53 -53.63 12.56 -44.00
CA ALA A 53 -52.80 13.37 -43.12
C ALA A 53 -53.29 14.82 -43.13
N GLY A 54 -53.64 15.33 -41.95
CA GLY A 54 -53.79 16.76 -41.73
C GLY A 54 -52.49 17.45 -42.11
N GLY A 55 -52.58 18.35 -43.09
CA GLY A 55 -51.44 19.06 -43.65
C GLY A 55 -50.71 19.86 -42.58
N ALA A 56 -49.56 19.35 -42.13
CA ALA A 56 -48.48 20.20 -41.70
C ALA A 56 -48.03 20.99 -42.94
N ALA A 57 -48.04 22.31 -42.82
CA ALA A 57 -47.58 23.23 -43.85
C ALA A 57 -46.24 22.73 -44.42
N VAL A 58 -46.21 22.55 -45.74
CA VAL A 58 -44.95 22.40 -46.48
C VAL A 58 -44.13 23.65 -46.15
N PRO A 59 -42.94 23.51 -45.52
CA PRO A 59 -42.11 24.67 -45.28
C PRO A 59 -41.78 25.30 -46.64
N PRO A 60 -41.77 26.63 -46.74
CA PRO A 60 -41.38 27.29 -47.98
C PRO A 60 -39.99 26.77 -48.40
N ALA A 61 -39.85 26.45 -49.68
CA ALA A 61 -38.58 26.03 -50.25
C ALA A 61 -37.52 27.11 -49.98
N GLY A 62 -36.69 26.89 -48.95
CA GLY A 62 -35.66 27.83 -48.51
C GLY A 62 -35.27 27.72 -47.05
N ASP A 63 -36.17 27.28 -46.15
CA ASP A 63 -35.89 27.29 -44.72
C ASP A 63 -35.26 25.98 -44.24
N LEU A 64 -34.01 26.08 -43.82
CA LEU A 64 -33.24 25.02 -43.19
C LEU A 64 -33.98 24.51 -41.94
N TYR A 65 -34.30 23.22 -41.90
CA TYR A 65 -35.03 22.63 -40.79
C TYR A 65 -34.12 22.59 -39.56
N LYS A 66 -34.42 23.43 -38.55
CA LYS A 66 -33.74 23.45 -37.26
C LYS A 66 -34.64 22.77 -36.20
N PRO A 67 -34.30 21.55 -35.75
CA PRO A 67 -34.99 20.93 -34.63
C PRO A 67 -34.92 21.80 -33.37
N ALA A 68 -36.02 21.89 -32.63
CA ALA A 68 -36.05 22.64 -31.37
C ALA A 68 -35.02 22.06 -30.39
N GLY A 69 -34.13 22.93 -29.87
CA GLY A 69 -33.05 22.54 -28.97
C GLY A 69 -31.75 22.05 -29.62
N LEU A 70 -31.67 22.03 -30.96
CA LEU A 70 -30.39 21.74 -31.64
C LEU A 70 -29.42 22.91 -31.45
N ALA A 71 -28.26 22.62 -30.85
CA ALA A 71 -27.20 23.61 -30.66
C ALA A 71 -26.65 24.11 -32.02
N ASP A 72 -26.29 25.39 -32.08
CA ASP A 72 -25.97 26.08 -33.33
C ASP A 72 -24.78 25.45 -34.09
N HIS A 73 -23.84 24.81 -33.38
CA HIS A 73 -22.69 24.14 -33.99
C HIS A 73 -23.03 22.83 -34.72
N TYR A 74 -24.24 22.27 -34.52
CA TYR A 74 -24.73 21.11 -35.27
C TYR A 74 -25.52 21.51 -36.53
N LEU A 75 -25.80 22.79 -36.72
CA LEU A 75 -26.51 23.28 -37.90
C LEU A 75 -25.54 23.38 -39.10
N GLY A 76 -25.87 22.71 -40.20
CA GLY A 76 -25.17 22.80 -41.49
C GLY A 76 -25.69 23.93 -42.37
N ALA A 77 -25.00 24.26 -43.45
CA ALA A 77 -25.52 25.17 -44.47
C ALA A 77 -26.69 24.55 -45.26
N SER A 78 -26.88 23.22 -45.16
CA SER A 78 -27.98 22.46 -45.73
C SER A 78 -28.49 21.41 -44.76
N ASN A 79 -29.72 20.91 -44.97
CA ASN A 79 -30.30 19.84 -44.15
C ASN A 79 -29.41 18.59 -44.14
N ASN A 80 -28.78 18.27 -45.27
CA ASN A 80 -27.84 17.14 -45.37
C ASN A 80 -26.60 17.37 -44.50
N GLU A 81 -26.03 18.58 -44.51
CA GLU A 81 -24.86 18.90 -43.69
C GLU A 81 -25.21 18.93 -42.18
N THR A 82 -26.42 19.34 -41.81
CA THR A 82 -26.93 19.23 -40.42
C THR A 82 -27.02 17.75 -40.00
N ILE A 83 -27.56 16.88 -40.87
CA ILE A 83 -27.66 15.43 -40.61
C ILE A 83 -26.26 14.82 -40.47
N ASP A 84 -25.32 15.19 -41.34
CA ASP A 84 -23.93 14.70 -41.28
C ASP A 84 -23.21 15.15 -40.00
N LYS A 85 -23.42 16.40 -39.55
CA LYS A 85 -22.88 16.90 -38.27
C LYS A 85 -23.47 16.17 -37.08
N MET A 86 -24.77 15.88 -37.11
CA MET A 86 -25.44 15.09 -36.06
C MET A 86 -24.95 13.63 -36.06
N ALA A 87 -24.78 13.01 -37.22
CA ALA A 87 -24.25 11.65 -37.35
C ALA A 87 -22.81 11.58 -36.81
N LYS A 88 -21.95 12.53 -37.21
CA LYS A 88 -20.57 12.62 -36.69
C LYS A 88 -20.52 12.81 -35.18
N ALA A 89 -21.43 13.61 -34.61
CA ALA A 89 -21.53 13.78 -33.17
C ALA A 89 -21.93 12.48 -32.47
N LEU A 90 -22.96 11.79 -32.99
CA LEU A 90 -23.43 10.51 -32.49
C LEU A 90 -22.34 9.44 -32.56
N ASP A 91 -21.61 9.38 -33.66
CA ASP A 91 -20.48 8.46 -33.83
C ASP A 91 -19.34 8.80 -32.87
N GLY A 92 -19.07 10.09 -32.62
CA GLY A 92 -18.14 10.53 -31.58
C GLY A 92 -18.58 10.10 -30.17
N TYR A 93 -19.87 10.20 -29.85
CA TYR A 93 -20.42 9.70 -28.58
C TYR A 93 -20.30 8.18 -28.47
N ARG A 94 -20.65 7.44 -29.52
CA ARG A 94 -20.53 5.98 -29.55
C ARG A 94 -19.09 5.52 -29.48
N ALA A 95 -18.17 6.18 -30.18
CA ALA A 95 -16.75 5.89 -30.11
C ALA A 95 -16.18 6.17 -28.71
N ARG A 96 -16.61 7.26 -28.06
CA ARG A 96 -16.24 7.58 -26.68
C ARG A 96 -16.80 6.55 -25.70
N ASP A 97 -18.07 6.18 -25.83
CA ASP A 97 -18.69 5.19 -24.96
C ASP A 97 -18.12 3.78 -25.18
N ALA A 98 -17.77 3.42 -26.42
CA ALA A 98 -17.04 2.20 -26.72
C ALA A 98 -15.61 2.23 -26.15
N ALA A 99 -14.93 3.38 -26.17
CA ALA A 99 -13.61 3.55 -25.57
C ALA A 99 -13.63 3.57 -24.03
N ASN A 100 -14.79 3.88 -23.42
CA ASN A 100 -14.93 3.99 -21.97
C ASN A 100 -14.81 2.64 -21.25
N ASN A 101 -14.77 1.48 -21.93
CA ASN A 101 -14.42 0.17 -21.36
C ASN A 101 -14.98 -0.06 -19.94
N VAL A 102 -16.28 0.19 -19.75
CA VAL A 102 -16.94 -0.06 -18.47
C VAL A 102 -17.02 -1.58 -18.30
N PRO A 103 -16.36 -2.17 -17.30
CA PRO A 103 -16.37 -3.62 -17.16
C PRO A 103 -17.72 -4.13 -16.67
N ASP A 104 -18.09 -5.34 -17.08
CA ASP A 104 -19.27 -6.05 -16.56
C ASP A 104 -19.01 -6.70 -15.18
N LYS A 105 -17.75 -6.72 -14.74
CA LYS A 105 -17.32 -7.44 -13.53
C LYS A 105 -16.38 -6.61 -12.67
N ILE A 106 -16.48 -6.82 -11.36
CA ILE A 106 -15.69 -6.10 -10.34
C ILE A 106 -14.19 -6.39 -10.50
N GLU A 107 -13.81 -7.62 -10.87
CA GLU A 107 -12.41 -8.04 -10.94
C GLU A 107 -11.62 -7.25 -12.00
N ALA A 108 -12.27 -6.74 -13.04
CA ALA A 108 -11.61 -5.96 -14.07
C ALA A 108 -11.04 -4.63 -13.57
N TYR A 109 -11.59 -4.06 -12.49
CA TYR A 109 -11.02 -2.86 -11.87
C TYR A 109 -9.66 -3.12 -11.23
N SER A 110 -9.39 -4.36 -10.83
CA SER A 110 -8.13 -4.80 -10.19
C SER A 110 -6.97 -5.00 -11.16
N ASP A 111 -7.22 -4.91 -12.47
CA ASP A 111 -6.19 -5.08 -13.49
C ASP A 111 -5.47 -3.76 -13.81
N PHE A 112 -4.61 -3.32 -12.91
CA PHE A 112 -3.83 -2.08 -13.05
C PHE A 112 -2.77 -2.09 -14.18
N GLY A 113 -2.67 -3.19 -14.93
CA GLY A 113 -1.66 -3.41 -15.96
C GLY A 113 -0.24 -3.48 -15.41
N SER A 114 0.74 -3.59 -16.31
CA SER A 114 2.16 -3.71 -15.99
C SER A 114 2.88 -2.35 -15.79
N SER A 115 2.20 -1.21 -15.96
CA SER A 115 2.78 0.12 -15.77
C SER A 115 2.47 0.69 -14.38
N LEU A 116 2.96 0.02 -13.33
CA LEU A 116 2.94 0.54 -11.98
C LEU A 116 4.36 1.02 -11.60
N PRO A 117 4.52 2.24 -11.06
CA PRO A 117 5.74 2.63 -10.40
C PRO A 117 6.14 1.59 -9.34
N PRO A 118 7.43 1.24 -9.23
CA PRO A 118 7.90 0.17 -8.36
C PRO A 118 7.57 0.42 -6.88
N GLU A 119 7.40 1.67 -6.51
CA GLU A 119 7.09 2.11 -5.14
C GLU A 119 5.63 1.79 -4.75
N ILE A 120 4.67 1.93 -5.67
CA ILE A 120 3.24 1.67 -5.41
C ILE A 120 2.82 0.25 -5.78
N ALA A 121 3.59 -0.45 -6.59
CA ALA A 121 3.33 -1.83 -7.00
C ALA A 121 3.00 -2.78 -5.80
N PRO A 122 3.80 -2.82 -4.72
CA PRO A 122 3.47 -3.68 -3.57
C PRO A 122 2.17 -3.28 -2.87
N HIS A 123 1.86 -1.99 -2.79
CA HIS A 123 0.63 -1.50 -2.18
C HIS A 123 -0.61 -1.86 -3.01
N VAL A 124 -0.50 -1.80 -4.34
CA VAL A 124 -1.57 -2.22 -5.25
C VAL A 124 -1.86 -3.70 -5.12
N GLU A 125 -0.84 -4.55 -5.03
CA GLU A 125 -1.04 -6.00 -4.82
C GLU A 125 -1.74 -6.30 -3.49
N THR A 126 -1.35 -5.63 -2.40
CA THR A 126 -2.06 -5.77 -1.12
C THR A 126 -3.50 -5.26 -1.19
N LEU A 127 -3.76 -4.20 -1.96
CA LEU A 127 -5.10 -3.64 -2.14
C LEU A 127 -6.05 -4.63 -2.84
N LYS A 128 -5.57 -5.44 -3.79
CA LYS A 128 -6.41 -6.42 -4.49
C LYS A 128 -7.03 -7.46 -3.55
N GLY A 129 -6.36 -7.75 -2.43
CA GLY A 129 -6.85 -8.66 -1.39
C GLY A 129 -7.70 -7.99 -0.31
N ASP A 130 -7.86 -6.67 -0.34
CA ASP A 130 -8.57 -5.93 0.71
C ASP A 130 -10.09 -5.87 0.44
N PRO A 131 -10.94 -6.29 1.40
CA PRO A 131 -12.40 -6.15 1.28
C PRO A 131 -12.90 -4.73 0.99
N LEU A 132 -12.15 -3.71 1.42
CA LEU A 132 -12.48 -2.30 1.13
C LEU A 132 -12.32 -1.97 -0.34
N TYR A 133 -11.31 -2.55 -1.00
CA TYR A 133 -11.13 -2.38 -2.42
C TYR A 133 -12.28 -3.00 -3.21
N ALA A 134 -12.75 -4.18 -2.78
CA ALA A 134 -13.93 -4.80 -3.38
C ALA A 134 -15.17 -3.90 -3.28
N ARG A 135 -15.42 -3.29 -2.11
CA ARG A 135 -16.52 -2.32 -1.91
C ARG A 135 -16.39 -1.07 -2.81
N MET A 136 -15.19 -0.55 -2.95
CA MET A 136 -14.90 0.58 -3.85
C MET A 136 -15.13 0.22 -5.31
N ALA A 137 -14.75 -0.99 -5.72
CA ALA A 137 -14.93 -1.48 -7.08
C ALA A 137 -16.40 -1.83 -7.38
N GLU A 138 -17.17 -2.30 -6.40
CA GLU A 138 -18.64 -2.43 -6.47
C GLU A 138 -19.31 -1.07 -6.72
N PHE A 139 -18.94 -0.05 -5.94
CA PHE A 139 -19.42 1.31 -6.13
C PHE A 139 -19.05 1.83 -7.53
N ALA A 140 -17.83 1.57 -8.00
CA ALA A 140 -17.40 1.97 -9.33
C ALA A 140 -18.23 1.29 -10.45
N LEU A 141 -18.55 0.01 -10.28
CA LEU A 141 -19.41 -0.74 -11.19
C LEU A 141 -20.84 -0.18 -11.21
N GLU A 142 -21.43 0.07 -10.02
CA GLU A 142 -22.78 0.63 -9.88
C GLU A 142 -22.90 1.99 -10.59
N HIS A 143 -21.87 2.82 -10.47
CA HIS A 143 -21.78 4.14 -11.11
C HIS A 143 -21.23 4.13 -12.54
N LYS A 144 -20.98 2.94 -13.12
CA LYS A 144 -20.48 2.76 -14.49
C LYS A 144 -19.20 3.54 -14.77
N LEU A 145 -18.29 3.59 -13.80
CA LEU A 145 -17.00 4.23 -13.98
C LEU A 145 -16.16 3.44 -15.00
N PRO A 146 -15.54 4.10 -15.98
CA PRO A 146 -14.54 3.46 -16.83
C PRO A 146 -13.42 2.83 -15.98
N ALA A 147 -13.04 1.58 -16.25
CA ALA A 147 -11.89 0.94 -15.62
C ALA A 147 -10.61 1.80 -15.63
N PRO A 148 -10.19 2.41 -16.76
CA PRO A 148 -8.97 3.23 -16.77
C PRO A 148 -9.09 4.48 -15.89
N VAL A 149 -10.29 5.05 -15.74
CA VAL A 149 -10.53 6.21 -14.88
C VAL A 149 -10.43 5.82 -13.42
N TYR A 150 -11.07 4.72 -13.02
CA TYR A 150 -11.00 4.22 -11.66
C TYR A 150 -9.58 3.83 -11.27
N GLN A 151 -8.88 3.08 -12.14
CA GLN A 151 -7.50 2.69 -11.91
C GLN A 151 -6.57 3.90 -11.83
N GLY A 152 -6.77 4.91 -12.68
CA GLY A 152 -6.04 6.17 -12.62
C GLY A 152 -6.26 6.91 -11.30
N LEU A 153 -7.49 6.93 -10.79
CA LEU A 153 -7.84 7.56 -9.51
C LEU A 153 -7.14 6.86 -8.34
N VAL A 154 -7.15 5.51 -8.32
CA VAL A 154 -6.45 4.74 -7.28
C VAL A 154 -4.93 4.93 -7.37
N LYS A 155 -4.34 4.93 -8.58
CA LYS A 155 -2.90 5.19 -8.77
C LYS A 155 -2.51 6.57 -8.24
N ASN A 156 -3.29 7.61 -8.57
CA ASN A 156 -3.04 8.97 -8.11
C ASN A 156 -3.20 9.08 -6.59
N PHE A 157 -4.25 8.48 -6.03
CA PHE A 157 -4.45 8.45 -4.58
C PHE A 157 -3.26 7.81 -3.84
N LEU A 158 -2.74 6.69 -4.33
CA LEU A 158 -1.56 6.05 -3.74
C LEU A 158 -0.30 6.90 -3.90
N ALA A 159 -0.07 7.51 -5.07
CA ALA A 159 1.07 8.39 -5.28
C ALA A 159 1.05 9.59 -4.32
N VAL A 160 -0.10 10.28 -4.19
CA VAL A 160 -0.25 11.40 -3.25
C VAL A 160 -0.11 10.94 -1.80
N SER A 161 -0.67 9.78 -1.46
CA SER A 161 -0.53 9.22 -0.10
C SER A 161 0.94 8.89 0.22
N GLN A 162 1.74 8.50 -0.77
CA GLN A 162 3.18 8.29 -0.62
C GLN A 162 3.91 9.62 -0.43
N GLU A 163 3.61 10.64 -1.25
CA GLU A 163 4.19 11.98 -1.13
C GLU A 163 3.90 12.63 0.23
N MET A 164 2.71 12.40 0.77
CA MET A 164 2.30 12.88 2.09
C MET A 164 2.87 12.06 3.25
N GLY A 165 3.61 10.98 2.98
CA GLY A 165 4.13 10.07 4.00
C GLY A 165 3.02 9.29 4.73
N LEU A 166 1.82 9.21 4.15
CA LEU A 166 0.67 8.49 4.69
C LEU A 166 0.78 6.98 4.42
N LEU A 167 1.50 6.61 3.35
CA LEU A 167 1.89 5.23 3.08
C LEU A 167 3.15 4.87 3.85
N GLU A 168 3.05 3.87 4.72
CA GLU A 168 4.24 3.19 5.24
C GLU A 168 5.07 2.67 4.05
N PRO A 169 6.40 2.84 4.04
CA PRO A 169 7.23 2.28 2.99
C PRO A 169 7.00 0.78 2.89
N PRO A 170 6.95 0.21 1.67
CA PRO A 170 6.61 -1.19 1.50
C PRO A 170 7.60 -2.08 2.23
N VAL A 171 7.07 -2.90 3.13
CA VAL A 171 7.87 -3.83 3.94
C VAL A 171 8.24 -5.02 3.07
N ASP A 172 9.50 -5.07 2.62
CA ASP A 172 10.05 -6.27 2.00
C ASP A 172 10.21 -7.35 3.08
N ALA A 173 9.26 -8.29 3.10
CA ALA A 173 9.24 -9.38 4.08
C ALA A 173 10.50 -10.27 4.01
N ALA A 174 11.17 -10.37 2.86
CA ALA A 174 12.41 -11.13 2.73
C ALA A 174 13.59 -10.33 3.32
N ALA A 175 13.67 -9.04 3.03
CA ALA A 175 14.67 -8.14 3.62
C ALA A 175 14.51 -8.03 5.14
N GLU A 176 13.28 -7.88 5.65
CA GLU A 176 13.00 -7.86 7.09
C GLU A 176 13.39 -9.18 7.76
N LYS A 177 13.06 -10.32 7.15
CA LYS A 177 13.46 -11.64 7.68
C LYS A 177 14.97 -11.79 7.74
N ALA A 178 15.71 -11.27 6.75
CA ALA A 178 17.17 -11.28 6.72
C ALA A 178 17.77 -10.30 7.75
N ALA A 179 17.16 -9.13 7.94
CA ALA A 179 17.57 -8.15 8.95
C ALA A 179 17.29 -8.61 10.39
N LEU A 180 16.26 -9.43 10.58
CA LEU A 180 15.91 -10.06 11.85
C LEU A 180 16.91 -11.15 12.27
N VAL A 181 17.64 -11.77 11.33
CA VAL A 181 18.66 -12.78 11.67
C VAL A 181 19.83 -12.11 12.39
N PRO A 182 20.18 -12.57 13.61
CA PRO A 182 21.38 -12.09 14.31
C PRO A 182 22.62 -12.25 13.44
N GLU A 183 23.55 -11.30 13.51
CA GLU A 183 24.78 -11.35 12.70
C GLU A 183 25.62 -12.62 12.99
N THR A 184 25.60 -13.08 14.23
CA THR A 184 26.19 -14.35 14.67
C THR A 184 25.53 -15.58 14.07
N ALA A 185 24.35 -15.47 13.48
CA ALA A 185 23.60 -16.58 12.89
C ALA A 185 23.49 -16.49 11.36
N ARG A 186 23.95 -15.41 10.72
CA ARG A 186 23.86 -15.21 9.26
C ARG A 186 24.58 -16.29 8.43
N HIS A 187 25.61 -16.91 9.00
CA HIS A 187 26.38 -17.97 8.34
C HIS A 187 25.75 -19.37 8.50
N LEU A 188 24.72 -19.51 9.33
CA LEU A 188 24.06 -20.79 9.60
C LEU A 188 23.09 -21.16 8.47
N PRO A 189 22.69 -22.44 8.34
CA PRO A 189 21.65 -22.86 7.41
C PRO A 189 20.29 -22.17 7.66
N PRO A 190 19.42 -22.02 6.65
CA PRO A 190 18.15 -21.28 6.76
C PRO A 190 17.21 -21.72 7.91
N ALA A 191 17.23 -23.01 8.25
CA ALA A 191 16.45 -23.55 9.36
C ALA A 191 16.96 -23.03 10.72
N GLU A 192 18.29 -23.01 10.91
CA GLU A 192 18.93 -22.51 12.13
C GLU A 192 18.85 -20.97 12.22
N GLN A 193 18.90 -20.27 11.09
CA GLN A 193 18.62 -18.83 11.03
C GLN A 193 17.20 -18.50 11.51
N THR A 194 16.23 -19.38 11.23
CA THR A 194 14.84 -19.21 11.68
C THR A 194 14.72 -19.37 13.19
N VAL A 195 15.36 -20.40 13.75
CA VAL A 195 15.43 -20.61 15.20
C VAL A 195 16.14 -19.44 15.90
N ALA A 196 17.24 -18.94 15.33
CA ALA A 196 17.97 -17.79 15.86
C ALA A 196 17.13 -16.50 15.84
N ARG A 197 16.34 -16.28 14.78
CA ARG A 197 15.39 -15.17 14.69
C ARG A 197 14.29 -15.28 15.75
N GLU A 198 13.65 -16.43 15.88
CA GLU A 198 12.61 -16.65 16.89
C GLU A 198 13.15 -16.48 18.31
N LYS A 199 14.35 -17.00 18.58
CA LYS A 199 15.03 -16.80 19.85
C LYS A 199 15.27 -15.32 20.15
N ARG A 200 15.78 -14.56 19.18
CA ARG A 200 15.97 -13.10 19.29
C ARG A 200 14.66 -12.37 19.61
N MET A 201 13.58 -12.69 18.89
CA MET A 201 12.27 -12.08 19.11
C MET A 201 11.74 -12.39 20.51
N ASN A 202 11.83 -13.65 20.94
CA ASN A 202 11.38 -14.09 22.26
C ASN A 202 12.18 -13.45 23.40
N GLU A 203 13.51 -13.35 23.26
CA GLU A 203 14.38 -12.70 24.24
C GLU A 203 14.09 -11.20 24.39
N ASN A 204 13.84 -10.52 23.27
CA ASN A 204 13.48 -9.09 23.26
C ASN A 204 12.08 -8.86 23.85
N ASN A 205 11.11 -9.72 23.54
CA ASN A 205 9.77 -9.65 24.14
C ASN A 205 9.80 -9.94 25.65
N ALA A 206 10.60 -10.93 26.08
CA ALA A 206 10.79 -11.26 27.48
C ALA A 206 11.48 -10.12 28.26
N PHE A 207 12.39 -9.37 27.63
CA PHE A 207 12.98 -8.17 28.22
C PHE A 207 11.92 -7.09 28.50
N ILE A 208 11.01 -6.83 27.56
CA ILE A 208 9.90 -5.90 27.77
C ILE A 208 8.98 -6.41 28.90
N ASP A 209 8.66 -7.71 28.93
CA ASP A 209 7.86 -8.30 30.01
C ASP A 209 8.54 -8.19 31.38
N ALA A 210 9.87 -8.28 31.43
CA ALA A 210 10.62 -8.07 32.66
C ALA A 210 10.59 -6.59 33.09
N ALA A 211 10.65 -5.64 32.14
CA ALA A 211 10.55 -4.21 32.42
C ALA A 211 9.17 -3.78 32.93
N VAL A 212 8.09 -4.48 32.55
CA VAL A 212 6.74 -4.28 33.12
C VAL A 212 6.64 -4.81 34.55
N LYS A 213 7.38 -5.87 34.86
CA LYS A 213 7.42 -6.47 36.21
C LYS A 213 8.30 -5.69 37.18
N ALA A 214 9.22 -4.86 36.67
CA ALA A 214 10.00 -3.93 37.48
C ALA A 214 9.07 -2.81 37.99
N ASP A 215 9.16 -2.49 39.28
CA ASP A 215 8.25 -1.55 39.94
C ASP A 215 8.45 -0.12 39.36
N PRO A 216 7.41 0.50 38.75
CA PRO A 216 7.53 1.84 38.16
C PRO A 216 7.88 2.93 39.20
N THR A 217 7.65 2.66 40.48
CA THR A 217 7.93 3.63 41.56
C THR A 217 9.32 3.52 42.18
N LYS A 218 10.09 2.46 41.87
CA LYS A 218 11.41 2.20 42.48
C LYS A 218 12.53 1.95 41.49
N GLU A 219 12.24 1.37 40.33
CA GLU A 219 13.25 0.99 39.33
C GLU A 219 13.00 1.60 37.95
N GLY A 220 11.96 2.43 37.79
CA GLY A 220 11.65 3.07 36.51
C GLY A 220 11.03 2.12 35.48
N GLY A 221 10.23 1.16 35.93
CA GLY A 221 9.49 0.23 35.06
C GLY A 221 8.52 0.92 34.09
N ILE A 222 8.20 0.23 32.99
CA ILE A 222 7.26 0.68 31.95
C ILE A 222 5.85 0.19 32.32
N ASP A 223 4.83 1.03 32.15
CA ASP A 223 3.45 0.59 32.37
C ASP A 223 3.04 -0.47 31.35
N LYS A 224 2.10 -1.34 31.75
CA LYS A 224 1.71 -2.49 30.94
C LYS A 224 1.15 -2.09 29.57
N ASP A 225 0.38 -1.00 29.49
CA ASP A 225 -0.28 -0.58 28.26
C ASP A 225 0.76 -0.03 27.25
N THR A 226 1.73 0.75 27.72
CA THR A 226 2.88 1.21 26.92
C THR A 226 3.74 0.05 26.45
N ALA A 227 3.94 -0.98 27.28
CA ALA A 227 4.69 -2.17 26.89
C ALA A 227 3.95 -3.01 25.83
N GLU A 228 2.64 -3.17 25.94
CA GLU A 228 1.82 -3.83 24.92
C GLU A 228 1.81 -3.04 23.61
N PHE A 229 1.72 -1.70 23.69
CA PHE A 229 1.83 -0.82 22.53
C PHE A 229 3.22 -0.92 21.86
N ALA A 230 4.29 -0.87 22.65
CA ALA A 230 5.65 -1.01 22.16
C ALA A 230 5.87 -2.37 21.49
N LYS A 231 5.35 -3.46 22.07
CA LYS A 231 5.37 -4.79 21.45
C LYS A 231 4.59 -4.82 20.14
N ALA A 232 3.42 -4.20 20.08
CA ALA A 232 2.59 -4.18 18.88
C ALA A 232 3.22 -3.39 17.73
N MET A 233 3.94 -2.31 18.03
CA MET A 233 4.58 -1.46 17.01
C MET A 233 5.99 -1.90 16.64
N LEU A 234 6.75 -2.44 17.59
CA LEU A 234 8.17 -2.76 17.41
C LEU A 234 8.45 -4.26 17.28
N GLY A 235 7.56 -5.11 17.79
CA GLY A 235 7.75 -6.56 17.82
C GLY A 235 7.62 -7.26 16.46
N ASP A 236 7.07 -6.58 15.46
CA ASP A 236 6.91 -7.14 14.11
C ASP A 236 8.02 -6.71 13.13
N THR A 237 8.97 -5.86 13.55
CA THR A 237 9.99 -5.27 12.65
C THR A 237 11.43 -5.55 13.12
N ALA A 238 12.36 -5.71 12.18
CA ALA A 238 13.78 -5.87 12.49
C ALA A 238 14.34 -4.67 13.26
N ARG A 239 13.93 -3.46 12.87
CA ARG A 239 14.34 -2.20 13.50
C ARG A 239 13.81 -2.08 14.93
N GLY A 240 12.58 -2.53 15.18
CA GLY A 240 12.01 -2.54 16.52
C GLY A 240 12.79 -3.45 17.48
N HIS A 241 13.18 -4.64 17.02
CA HIS A 241 14.05 -5.52 17.82
C HIS A 241 15.46 -4.94 18.04
N GLN A 242 16.05 -4.26 17.04
CA GLN A 242 17.31 -3.53 17.22
C GLN A 242 17.20 -2.40 18.25
N PHE A 243 16.07 -1.68 18.27
CA PHE A 243 15.81 -0.66 19.27
C PHE A 243 15.68 -1.26 20.68
N ILE A 244 14.98 -2.39 20.83
CA ILE A 244 14.86 -3.08 22.13
C ILE A 244 16.23 -3.53 22.64
N GLU A 245 17.09 -4.03 21.75
CA GLU A 245 18.48 -4.37 22.09
C GLU A 245 19.28 -3.15 22.53
N TRP A 246 19.09 -2.00 21.86
CA TRP A 246 19.69 -0.73 22.26
C TRP A 246 19.29 -0.33 23.67
N VAL A 247 17.99 -0.34 23.96
CA VAL A 247 17.46 -0.05 25.30
C VAL A 247 18.03 -1.02 26.34
N LYS A 248 18.09 -2.32 26.02
CA LYS A 248 18.67 -3.34 26.90
C LYS A 248 20.16 -3.09 27.19
N SER A 249 20.92 -2.61 26.21
CA SER A 249 22.35 -2.26 26.41
C SER A 249 22.55 -1.10 27.39
N ILE A 250 21.66 -0.10 27.35
CA ILE A 250 21.71 1.07 28.24
C ILE A 250 21.27 0.69 29.65
N ALA A 251 20.18 -0.08 29.78
CA ALA A 251 19.64 -0.51 31.06
C ALA A 251 20.55 -1.51 31.79
N GLY A 252 21.33 -2.31 31.07
CA GLY A 252 22.26 -3.31 31.62
C GLY A 252 23.60 -2.76 32.13
N GLY A 253 23.84 -1.44 32.06
CA GLY A 253 25.02 -0.80 32.65
C GLY A 253 26.37 -1.16 31.98
N GLY A 254 26.37 -1.66 30.74
CA GLY A 254 27.61 -2.00 30.03
C GLY A 254 27.51 -1.72 28.52
N PRO A 255 28.61 -1.34 27.86
CA PRO A 255 28.63 -1.16 26.40
C PRO A 255 28.56 -2.52 25.70
N GLN A 256 27.36 -3.10 25.63
CA GLN A 256 27.04 -4.15 24.68
C GLN A 256 26.75 -3.45 23.35
N GLN A 257 27.63 -3.65 22.38
CA GLN A 257 27.55 -3.04 21.05
C GLN A 257 26.21 -3.36 20.41
N VAL A 258 25.30 -2.40 20.41
CA VAL A 258 24.14 -2.44 19.53
C VAL A 258 24.63 -1.99 18.18
N TYR A 259 24.86 -2.99 17.32
CA TYR A 259 25.35 -2.76 15.98
C TYR A 259 24.22 -2.22 15.12
N MET A 260 24.05 -0.89 15.20
CA MET A 260 23.32 -0.10 14.20
C MET A 260 24.07 -0.26 12.88
N GLY A 261 23.54 -1.09 11.99
CA GLY A 261 24.07 -1.23 10.63
C GLY A 261 24.05 0.12 9.92
N GLY A 262 25.23 0.70 9.75
CA GLY A 262 25.44 1.94 9.02
C GLY A 262 26.86 2.47 9.24
N ASN A 263 27.62 2.64 8.17
CA ASN A 263 28.95 3.25 8.14
C ASN A 263 28.98 4.61 8.89
N ALA A 264 29.36 4.60 10.16
CA ALA A 264 29.80 5.79 10.86
C ALA A 264 30.95 5.41 11.81
N PRO A 265 32.11 6.10 11.76
CA PRO A 265 33.19 5.86 12.70
C PRO A 265 32.72 6.30 14.09
N ASN A 266 32.39 5.34 14.96
CA ASN A 266 31.88 5.62 16.29
C ASN A 266 33.04 6.10 17.19
N ALA A 267 33.13 7.41 17.41
CA ALA A 267 34.21 8.11 18.09
C ALA A 267 34.20 7.97 19.63
N GLY A 268 33.90 6.78 20.16
CA GLY A 268 33.76 6.59 21.61
C GLY A 268 34.07 5.20 22.18
N ASP A 269 34.34 4.19 21.36
CA ASP A 269 34.75 2.86 21.85
C ASP A 269 36.24 2.64 21.59
N PRO A 270 37.11 2.76 22.61
CA PRO A 270 38.55 2.61 22.44
C PRO A 270 38.94 1.21 21.93
N LYS A 271 38.11 0.18 22.12
CA LYS A 271 38.36 -1.16 21.57
C LYS A 271 37.94 -1.28 20.11
N ALA A 272 36.92 -0.56 19.67
CA ALA A 272 36.53 -0.49 18.26
C ALA A 272 37.55 0.33 17.46
N GLU A 273 38.07 1.41 18.05
CA GLU A 273 39.13 2.23 17.46
C GLU A 273 40.43 1.43 17.28
N LEU A 274 40.82 0.62 18.28
CA LEU A 274 41.96 -0.29 18.15
C LEU A 274 41.80 -1.31 17.01
N ARG A 275 40.61 -1.92 16.89
CA ARG A 275 40.32 -2.86 15.79
C ARG A 275 40.33 -2.18 14.42
N ALA A 276 39.83 -0.95 14.33
CA ALA A 276 39.89 -0.16 13.10
C ALA A 276 41.32 0.20 12.72
N ARG A 277 42.16 0.57 13.70
CA ARG A 277 43.58 0.86 13.48
C ARG A 277 44.40 -0.40 13.15
N GLU A 278 44.05 -1.56 13.68
CA GLU A 278 44.70 -2.83 13.35
C GLU A 278 44.47 -3.25 11.90
N ALA A 279 43.28 -2.96 11.35
CA ALA A 279 42.96 -3.21 9.95
C ALA A 279 43.65 -2.24 8.97
N LEU A 280 44.36 -1.22 9.45
CA LEU A 280 45.07 -0.28 8.58
C LEU A 280 46.30 -0.96 7.95
N PRO A 281 46.55 -0.71 6.66
CA PRO A 281 47.72 -1.28 5.97
C PRO A 281 49.06 -0.77 6.53
N GLU A 282 49.04 0.30 7.33
CA GLU A 282 50.20 0.86 8.03
C GLU A 282 50.56 0.03 9.28
N ASN A 283 49.61 -0.71 9.84
CA ASN A 283 49.79 -1.52 11.05
C ASN A 283 49.86 -3.02 10.75
N THR A 284 49.87 -3.41 9.48
CA THR A 284 49.93 -4.82 9.07
C THR A 284 51.36 -5.22 8.69
N TRP A 285 51.94 -6.14 9.45
CA TRP A 285 53.30 -6.63 9.20
C TRP A 285 53.43 -7.25 7.80
N GLY A 286 54.40 -6.75 7.02
CA GLY A 286 54.64 -7.22 5.64
C GLY A 286 53.86 -6.47 4.55
N HIS A 287 53.02 -5.50 4.90
CA HIS A 287 52.39 -4.62 3.91
C HIS A 287 53.37 -3.52 3.44
N GLN A 288 53.27 -3.09 2.17
CA GLN A 288 54.20 -2.11 1.58
C GLN A 288 54.15 -0.72 2.25
N LYS A 289 53.04 -0.43 2.92
CA LYS A 289 52.80 0.82 3.66
C LYS A 289 53.04 0.68 5.16
N PHE A 290 53.63 -0.42 5.61
CA PHE A 290 53.87 -0.67 7.03
C PHE A 290 54.73 0.44 7.64
N ASP A 291 54.22 1.06 8.70
CA ASP A 291 54.96 1.99 9.53
C ASP A 291 55.16 1.39 10.92
N LYS A 292 56.43 1.17 11.25
CA LYS A 292 56.83 0.60 12.54
C LYS A 292 56.40 1.48 13.72
N ALA A 293 56.41 2.81 13.56
CA ALA A 293 56.01 3.72 14.64
C ALA A 293 54.51 3.62 14.94
N SER A 294 53.68 3.55 13.89
CA SER A 294 52.23 3.37 14.00
C SER A 294 51.88 2.02 14.65
N TYR A 295 52.61 0.96 14.27
CA TYR A 295 52.45 -0.37 14.85
C TYR A 295 52.86 -0.44 16.33
N ASP A 296 54.01 0.13 16.69
CA ASP A 296 54.48 0.15 18.08
C ASP A 296 53.53 0.97 18.98
N GLN A 297 52.95 2.06 18.45
CA GLN A 297 51.93 2.84 19.15
C GLN A 297 50.62 2.05 19.31
N LEU A 298 50.19 1.32 18.27
CA LEU A 298 49.03 0.43 18.34
C LEU A 298 49.22 -0.66 19.41
N GLN A 299 50.40 -1.27 19.50
CA GLN A 299 50.73 -2.28 20.51
C GLN A 299 50.75 -1.69 21.93
N ALA A 300 51.27 -0.47 22.10
CA ALA A 300 51.24 0.23 23.38
C ALA A 300 49.80 0.54 23.83
N ASP A 301 48.94 0.99 22.92
CA ASP A 301 47.53 1.25 23.20
C ASP A 301 46.76 -0.05 23.50
N TYR A 302 47.06 -1.15 22.78
CA TYR A 302 46.55 -2.48 23.08
C TYR A 302 46.94 -2.92 24.50
N LYS A 303 48.21 -2.76 24.88
CA LYS A 303 48.68 -3.10 26.23
C LYS A 303 48.06 -2.22 27.30
N LYS A 304 47.74 -0.96 27.02
CA LYS A 304 47.08 -0.07 27.97
C LYS A 304 45.59 -0.43 28.20
N ILE A 305 44.93 -0.97 27.18
CA ILE A 305 43.50 -1.30 27.22
C ILE A 305 43.24 -2.74 27.67
N TYR A 306 44.14 -3.68 27.35
CA TYR A 306 44.00 -5.11 27.68
C TYR A 306 45.04 -5.62 28.69
N GLY A 307 46.05 -4.83 29.04
CA GLY A 307 47.06 -5.17 30.03
C GLY A 307 46.66 -4.72 31.43
N ASN A 308 45.68 -5.41 32.00
CA ASN A 308 45.51 -5.68 33.42
C ASN A 308 44.88 -7.06 33.56
#